data_AF-A0A3M1WCW6-F1
#
_entry.id   AF-A0A3M1WCW6-F1
#
_cell.length_a   1.000
_cell.length_b   1.000
_cell.length_c   1.000
_cell.angle_alpha   90.00
_cell.angle_beta   90.00
_cell.angle_gamma   90.00
#
_symmetry.space_group_name_H-M   'P 1'
#
loop_
_entity.id
_entity.type
_entity.pdbx_description
1 polymer ?
#
loop_
_entity_poly.entity_id
_entity_poly.type
_entity_poly.pdbx_seq_one_letter_code
_entity_poly.pdbx_strand_id
1 'polypeptide(L)'
;MHHSVRLLGIVLLLLPLLALAKREAPLEEGYVNPGQIEHPEWFKNSFLDLREDVAEAAEAGKRVMLYFYQDGCPYCKKLMEDNFHQQDIIETTRKNLDAIAINMWGDREVTALDGRQMTEKEFARQMRVQFTPTLLFLDEQGNEVLRINGYYPPHKFRVALDYVSGHHEKEGPYRAWLARVAPEPATGKLHVEPGFLKPPYRFQDILRFGKPLLVIFEQKQCKACDELHLDYFRRPETRALLDKFNVAVLDSWSDTPLITPDGRRMKAKDWANELDIKYTPSMVFFDKSGQEVFRTEGYLRPFHVQSALDYVASGAYREQPEFQRFIEGRADALREQGIEVDLWK
;
A
#
# COMPACT_ATOMS: atom_id res chain seq x y z
N MET A 1 57.55 -49.16 67.90
CA MET A 1 57.41 -49.91 66.64
C MET A 1 56.25 -49.31 65.86
N HIS A 2 56.52 -49.04 64.59
CA HIS A 2 55.68 -48.36 63.61
C HIS A 2 54.33 -49.06 63.37
N HIS A 3 53.29 -48.30 63.04
CA HIS A 3 52.44 -48.56 61.85
C HIS A 3 51.76 -47.26 61.41
N SER A 4 52.24 -46.71 60.28
CA SER A 4 51.61 -45.61 59.55
C SER A 4 51.07 -46.17 58.24
N VAL A 5 49.76 -46.12 58.06
CA VAL A 5 49.06 -46.54 56.83
C VAL A 5 49.09 -45.37 55.86
N ARG A 6 49.73 -45.55 54.69
CA ARG A 6 49.65 -44.63 53.55
C ARG A 6 48.60 -45.16 52.58
N LEU A 7 47.49 -44.43 52.44
CA LEU A 7 46.50 -44.64 51.38
C LEU A 7 46.96 -43.89 50.13
N LEU A 8 47.12 -44.61 49.02
CA LEU A 8 47.55 -44.09 47.73
C LEU A 8 46.36 -43.39 47.05
N GLY A 9 46.41 -42.06 46.93
CA GLY A 9 45.39 -41.26 46.25
C GLY A 9 45.51 -41.35 44.74
N ILE A 10 44.42 -41.77 44.08
CA ILE A 10 44.24 -41.73 42.62
C ILE A 10 43.90 -40.28 42.24
N VAL A 11 44.78 -39.64 41.46
CA VAL A 11 44.57 -38.31 40.88
C VAL A 11 43.73 -38.47 39.63
N LEU A 12 42.46 -38.04 39.70
CA LEU A 12 41.55 -37.95 38.55
C LEU A 12 41.75 -36.60 37.86
N LEU A 13 42.33 -36.60 36.66
CA LEU A 13 42.47 -35.42 35.79
C LEU A 13 41.09 -35.04 35.21
N LEU A 14 40.43 -34.07 35.85
CA LEU A 14 39.24 -33.39 35.32
C LEU A 14 39.68 -32.20 34.46
N LEU A 15 39.69 -32.38 33.14
CA LEU A 15 39.73 -31.30 32.16
C LEU A 15 38.35 -30.61 32.13
N PRO A 16 38.22 -29.32 32.51
CA PRO A 16 36.99 -28.59 32.25
C PRO A 16 36.95 -28.21 30.77
N LEU A 17 35.89 -28.67 30.08
CA LEU A 17 35.50 -28.17 28.76
C LEU A 17 35.41 -26.63 28.82
N LEU A 18 36.32 -25.96 28.13
CA LEU A 18 36.11 -24.57 27.73
C LEU A 18 34.92 -24.58 26.77
N ALA A 19 33.74 -24.28 27.31
CA ALA A 19 32.57 -23.97 26.51
C ALA A 19 32.95 -22.79 25.61
N LEU A 20 33.10 -23.07 24.32
CA LEU A 20 33.18 -22.07 23.28
C LEU A 20 31.82 -21.37 23.28
N ALA A 21 31.68 -20.31 24.08
CA ALA A 21 30.57 -19.38 23.95
C ALA A 21 30.70 -18.80 22.53
N LYS A 22 29.89 -19.30 21.60
CA LYS A 22 29.63 -18.60 20.34
C LYS A 22 29.16 -17.21 20.73
N ARG A 23 30.03 -16.21 20.56
CA ARG A 23 29.58 -14.83 20.44
C ARG A 23 28.63 -14.83 19.25
N GLU A 24 27.34 -14.64 19.52
CA GLU A 24 26.39 -14.28 18.48
C GLU A 24 26.98 -13.06 17.77
N ALA A 25 27.12 -13.19 16.45
CA ALA A 25 27.48 -12.05 15.63
C ALA A 25 26.42 -10.96 15.85
N PRO A 26 26.78 -9.67 15.80
CA PRO A 26 25.79 -8.61 15.75
C PRO A 26 24.86 -8.89 14.56
N LEU A 27 23.55 -8.83 14.81
CA LEU A 27 22.53 -8.92 13.75
C LEU A 27 22.86 -7.86 12.69
N GLU A 28 23.10 -8.31 11.46
CA GLU A 28 23.27 -7.40 10.32
C GLU A 28 21.99 -6.57 10.13
N GLU A 29 22.14 -5.27 9.84
CA GLU A 29 21.05 -4.33 9.58
C GLU A 29 20.25 -4.76 8.34
N GLY A 30 19.22 -5.57 8.57
CA GLY A 30 18.29 -6.01 7.54
C GLY A 30 16.90 -6.13 8.12
N TYR A 31 15.94 -5.45 7.50
CA TYR A 31 14.55 -5.90 7.41
C TYR A 31 13.74 -5.89 8.72
N VAL A 32 13.46 -4.68 9.21
CA VAL A 32 12.77 -4.44 10.48
C VAL A 32 11.59 -3.50 10.27
N ASN A 33 10.50 -3.74 11.01
CA ASN A 33 9.45 -2.74 11.26
C ASN A 33 10.14 -1.39 11.57
N PRO A 34 9.89 -0.31 10.80
CA PRO A 34 10.64 0.93 10.93
C PRO A 34 10.45 1.65 12.27
N GLY A 35 9.59 1.14 13.17
CA GLY A 35 9.29 1.78 14.44
C GLY A 35 8.48 3.05 14.24
N GLN A 36 8.64 4.01 15.15
CA GLN A 36 7.98 5.31 15.03
C GLN A 36 8.45 6.06 13.79
N ILE A 37 7.53 6.74 13.11
CA ILE A 37 7.85 7.55 11.93
C ILE A 37 8.03 9.00 12.35
N GLU A 38 9.24 9.50 12.20
CA GLU A 38 9.51 10.93 12.33
C GLU A 38 9.04 11.68 11.09
N HIS A 39 8.25 12.73 11.31
CA HIS A 39 7.81 13.62 10.24
C HIS A 39 8.77 14.81 10.10
N PRO A 40 9.00 15.30 8.87
CA PRO A 40 9.74 16.53 8.67
C PRO A 40 9.17 17.70 9.49
N GLU A 41 10.05 18.56 10.02
CA GLU A 41 9.66 19.70 10.88
C GLU A 41 8.69 20.69 10.22
N TRP A 42 8.58 20.67 8.89
CA TRP A 42 7.67 21.52 8.14
C TRP A 42 6.23 20.99 8.09
N PHE A 43 5.96 19.78 8.59
CA PHE A 43 4.59 19.34 8.83
C PHE A 43 3.91 20.26 9.85
N LYS A 44 2.66 20.62 9.58
CA LYS A 44 1.90 21.51 10.44
C LYS A 44 1.61 20.80 11.76
N ASN A 45 1.95 21.45 12.87
CA ASN A 45 1.50 21.03 14.19
C ASN A 45 0.05 21.48 14.40
N SER A 46 -0.88 20.67 13.90
CA SER A 46 -2.32 20.94 13.94
C SER A 46 -2.98 20.36 15.21
N PHE A 47 -3.98 21.07 15.74
CA PHE A 47 -4.89 20.58 16.79
C PHE A 47 -5.97 19.61 16.26
N LEU A 48 -5.94 19.30 14.96
CA LEU A 48 -6.88 18.45 14.23
C LEU A 48 -8.32 18.99 14.20
N ASP A 49 -8.50 20.31 14.29
CA ASP A 49 -9.74 20.95 13.80
C ASP A 49 -9.59 21.22 12.31
N LEU A 50 -10.15 20.31 11.51
CA LEU A 50 -9.95 20.33 10.06
C LEU A 50 -10.60 21.53 9.39
N ARG A 51 -11.62 22.16 10.01
CA ARG A 51 -12.24 23.37 9.45
C ARG A 51 -11.34 24.57 9.65
N GLU A 52 -10.77 24.71 10.85
CA GLU A 52 -9.79 25.75 11.14
C GLU A 52 -8.54 25.56 10.29
N ASP A 53 -8.03 24.32 10.18
CA ASP A 53 -6.86 24.02 9.36
C ASP A 53 -7.04 24.37 7.88
N VAL A 54 -8.21 24.07 7.30
CA VAL A 54 -8.53 24.43 5.91
C VAL A 54 -8.68 25.95 5.76
N ALA A 55 -9.33 26.63 6.71
CA ALA A 55 -9.50 28.08 6.67
C ALA A 55 -8.15 28.81 6.76
N GLU A 56 -7.28 28.41 7.69
CA GLU A 56 -5.93 28.97 7.84
C GLU A 56 -5.07 28.72 6.60
N ALA A 57 -5.12 27.50 6.05
CA ALA A 57 -4.39 27.19 4.81
C ALA A 57 -4.89 28.09 3.66
N ALA A 58 -6.21 28.24 3.50
CA ALA A 58 -6.80 29.08 2.46
C ALA A 58 -6.42 30.56 2.62
N GLU A 59 -6.41 31.10 3.85
CA GLU A 59 -5.94 32.47 4.14
C GLU A 59 -4.46 32.67 3.77
N ALA A 60 -3.64 31.63 3.95
CA ALA A 60 -2.24 31.61 3.54
C ALA A 60 -2.03 31.33 2.04
N GLY A 61 -3.11 31.17 1.25
CA GLY A 61 -3.05 30.84 -0.17
C GLY A 61 -2.58 29.40 -0.45
N LYS A 62 -2.86 28.48 0.48
CA LYS A 62 -2.50 27.06 0.44
C LYS A 62 -3.73 26.16 0.50
N ARG A 63 -3.50 24.89 0.20
CA ARG A 63 -4.42 23.76 0.38
C ARG A 63 -4.00 22.89 1.55
N VAL A 64 -4.81 21.91 1.93
CA VAL A 64 -4.46 20.95 2.99
C VAL A 64 -4.11 19.59 2.39
N MET A 65 -3.04 18.97 2.87
CA MET A 65 -2.74 17.57 2.62
C MET A 65 -2.83 16.79 3.94
N LEU A 66 -3.87 15.97 4.08
CA LEU A 66 -3.98 15.02 5.17
C LEU A 66 -3.15 13.77 4.84
N TYR A 67 -2.17 13.47 5.68
CA TYR A 67 -1.30 12.32 5.55
C TYR A 67 -1.65 11.29 6.62
N PHE A 68 -2.32 10.23 6.19
CA PHE A 68 -2.62 9.09 7.03
C PHE A 68 -1.45 8.13 7.06
N TYR A 69 -0.96 7.85 8.27
CA TYR A 69 0.19 6.98 8.53
C TYR A 69 -0.09 6.06 9.71
N GLN A 70 0.85 5.15 9.95
CA GLN A 70 0.96 4.38 11.17
C GLN A 70 2.45 4.14 11.46
N ASP A 71 2.78 3.91 12.72
CA ASP A 71 4.10 3.45 13.09
C ASP A 71 4.36 2.05 12.51
N GLY A 72 5.60 1.78 12.13
CA GLY A 72 5.97 0.51 11.52
C GLY A 72 5.55 0.33 10.06
N CYS A 73 5.08 1.38 9.41
CA CYS A 73 4.74 1.35 7.99
C CYS A 73 5.99 1.57 7.10
N PRO A 74 6.46 0.56 6.35
CA PRO A 74 7.66 0.72 5.52
C PRO A 74 7.43 1.64 4.32
N TYR A 75 6.22 1.71 3.77
CA TYR A 75 5.88 2.63 2.67
C TYR A 75 5.81 4.09 3.11
N CYS A 76 5.43 4.31 4.37
CA CYS A 76 5.38 5.62 5.00
C CYS A 76 6.81 6.13 5.23
N LYS A 77 7.70 5.27 5.73
CA LYS A 77 9.14 5.53 5.77
C LYS A 77 9.69 5.85 4.38
N LYS A 78 9.35 5.05 3.36
CA LYS A 78 9.75 5.32 1.97
C LYS A 78 9.25 6.67 1.46
N LEU A 79 8.01 7.07 1.79
CA LEU A 79 7.50 8.39 1.42
C LEU A 79 8.37 9.51 2.01
N MET A 80 8.75 9.38 3.28
CA MET A 80 9.62 10.35 3.97
C MET A 80 11.02 10.40 3.37
N GLU A 81 11.66 9.24 3.17
CA GLU A 81 13.05 9.13 2.74
C GLU A 81 13.25 9.35 1.24
N ASP A 82 12.27 9.03 0.41
CA ASP A 82 12.38 9.22 -1.04
C ASP A 82 11.76 10.56 -1.45
N ASN A 83 10.47 10.74 -1.20
CA ASN A 83 9.73 11.86 -1.76
C ASN A 83 10.04 13.14 -0.97
N PHE A 84 9.86 13.10 0.36
CA PHE A 84 10.11 14.25 1.23
C PHE A 84 11.59 14.45 1.62
N HIS A 85 12.51 13.80 0.88
CA HIS A 85 13.94 14.12 0.88
C HIS A 85 14.37 14.92 -0.37
N GLN A 86 13.52 14.97 -1.39
CA GLN A 86 13.79 15.72 -2.62
C GLN A 86 13.37 17.18 -2.47
N GLN A 87 14.33 18.10 -2.63
CA GLN A 87 14.13 19.53 -2.38
C GLN A 87 12.96 20.11 -3.18
N ASP A 88 12.81 19.76 -4.46
CA ASP A 88 11.73 20.28 -5.29
C ASP A 88 10.34 19.81 -4.83
N ILE A 89 10.22 18.57 -4.33
CA ILE A 89 8.98 18.04 -3.74
C ILE A 89 8.68 18.76 -2.42
N ILE A 90 9.69 18.95 -1.56
CA ILE A 90 9.55 19.66 -0.28
C ILE A 90 9.12 21.11 -0.53
N GLU A 91 9.79 21.84 -1.41
CA GLU A 91 9.51 23.23 -1.73
C GLU A 91 8.10 23.39 -2.32
N THR A 92 7.73 22.54 -3.28
CA THR A 92 6.40 22.55 -3.88
C THR A 92 5.32 22.24 -2.84
N THR A 93 5.56 21.27 -1.96
CA THR A 93 4.62 20.92 -0.88
C THR A 93 4.47 22.09 0.09
N ARG A 94 5.56 22.60 0.67
CA ARG A 94 5.52 23.67 1.68
C ARG A 94 4.92 24.98 1.16
N LYS A 95 5.17 25.29 -0.12
CA LYS A 95 4.66 26.51 -0.76
C LYS A 95 3.15 26.47 -0.93
N ASN A 96 2.59 25.31 -1.28
CA ASN A 96 1.19 25.20 -1.72
C ASN A 96 0.29 24.43 -0.75
N LEU A 97 0.86 23.73 0.23
CA LEU A 97 0.15 22.82 1.11
C LEU A 97 0.56 23.00 2.57
N ASP A 98 -0.42 22.91 3.46
CA ASP A 98 -0.23 22.56 4.85
C ASP A 98 -0.40 21.05 5.00
N ALA A 99 0.69 20.37 5.35
CA ALA A 99 0.71 18.92 5.54
C ALA A 99 0.40 18.56 6.99
N ILE A 100 -0.65 17.78 7.21
CA ILE A 100 -1.13 17.39 8.55
C ILE A 100 -1.08 15.87 8.66
N ALA A 101 -0.34 15.35 9.63
CA ALA A 101 -0.24 13.92 9.88
C ALA A 101 -1.41 13.45 10.76
N ILE A 102 -2.05 12.35 10.36
CA ILE A 102 -3.10 11.66 11.10
C ILE A 102 -2.67 10.20 11.29
N ASN A 103 -2.53 9.77 12.54
CA ASN A 103 -2.22 8.38 12.83
C ASN A 103 -3.50 7.54 12.70
N MET A 104 -3.55 6.59 11.77
CA MET A 104 -4.75 5.76 11.56
C MET A 104 -5.13 4.90 12.78
N TRP A 105 -4.21 4.73 13.74
CA TRP A 105 -4.44 4.06 15.01
C TRP A 105 -4.46 5.00 16.21
N GLY A 106 -4.31 6.30 15.97
CA GLY A 106 -4.25 7.32 17.00
C GLY A 106 -5.59 7.56 17.69
N ASP A 107 -5.47 8.07 18.92
CA ASP A 107 -6.60 8.42 19.80
C ASP A 107 -6.73 9.92 20.01
N ARG A 108 -5.97 10.76 19.26
CA ARG A 108 -6.17 12.22 19.31
C ARG A 108 -7.56 12.55 18.79
N GLU A 109 -8.18 13.57 19.37
CA GLU A 109 -9.48 14.06 18.90
C GLU A 109 -9.28 14.81 17.59
N VAL A 110 -10.15 14.52 16.62
CA VAL A 110 -10.28 15.18 15.32
C VAL A 110 -11.65 15.83 15.28
N THR A 111 -11.70 17.15 15.06
CA THR A 111 -12.93 17.84 14.67
C THR A 111 -13.01 17.84 13.14
N ALA A 112 -13.87 16.98 12.60
CA ALA A 112 -14.03 16.83 11.16
C ALA A 112 -14.67 18.08 10.51
N LEU A 113 -14.65 18.12 9.17
CA LEU A 113 -15.22 19.24 8.39
C LEU A 113 -16.72 19.46 8.62
N ASP A 114 -17.45 18.43 9.05
CA ASP A 114 -18.87 18.52 9.42
C ASP A 114 -19.09 18.90 10.90
N GLY A 115 -18.03 19.18 11.65
CA GLY A 115 -18.04 19.55 13.06
C GLY A 115 -18.16 18.38 14.03
N ARG A 116 -18.23 17.12 13.56
CA ARG A 116 -18.22 15.96 14.45
C ARG A 116 -16.83 15.73 15.02
N GLN A 117 -16.77 15.47 16.32
CA GLN A 117 -15.56 15.03 17.01
C GLN A 117 -15.49 13.51 17.03
N MET A 118 -14.31 12.98 16.73
CA MET A 118 -14.00 11.55 16.80
C MET A 118 -12.50 11.34 16.97
N THR A 119 -12.07 10.13 17.30
CA THR A 119 -10.63 9.79 17.34
C THR A 119 -10.02 9.71 15.93
N GLU A 120 -8.70 9.88 15.81
CA GLU A 120 -8.01 9.71 14.52
C GLU A 120 -8.33 8.36 13.84
N LYS A 121 -8.38 7.26 14.61
CA LYS A 121 -8.75 5.94 14.08
C LYS A 121 -10.18 5.86 13.56
N GLU A 122 -11.13 6.51 14.25
CA GLU A 122 -12.52 6.58 13.77
C GLU A 122 -12.62 7.43 12.52
N PHE A 123 -11.86 8.53 12.47
CA PHE A 123 -11.78 9.40 11.30
C PHE A 123 -11.16 8.67 10.11
N ALA A 124 -10.04 7.95 10.28
CA ALA A 124 -9.43 7.15 9.23
C ALA A 124 -10.40 6.09 8.67
N ARG A 125 -11.16 5.41 9.55
CA ARG A 125 -12.21 4.47 9.14
C ARG A 125 -13.35 5.16 8.39
N GLN A 126 -13.81 6.32 8.85
CA GLN A 126 -14.82 7.11 8.16
C GLN A 126 -14.35 7.52 6.76
N MET A 127 -13.08 7.90 6.62
CA MET A 127 -12.43 8.24 5.36
C MET A 127 -12.05 7.01 4.52
N ARG A 128 -12.41 5.79 4.96
CA ARG A 128 -12.16 4.51 4.30
C ARG A 128 -10.68 4.28 3.98
N VAL A 129 -9.79 4.68 4.90
CA VAL A 129 -8.35 4.44 4.78
C VAL A 129 -8.07 2.96 5.06
N GLN A 130 -7.80 2.19 4.00
CA GLN A 130 -7.56 0.75 4.11
C GLN A 130 -6.09 0.38 4.36
N PHE A 131 -5.15 1.27 4.01
CA PHE A 131 -3.72 1.07 4.13
C PHE A 131 -2.97 2.41 4.08
N THR A 132 -1.72 2.40 4.53
CA THR A 132 -0.86 3.59 4.62
C THR A 132 0.38 3.46 3.73
N PRO A 133 0.93 4.58 3.21
CA PRO A 133 0.42 5.93 3.38
C PRO A 133 -0.85 6.16 2.57
N THR A 134 -1.78 6.98 3.08
CA THR A 134 -2.88 7.53 2.28
C THR A 134 -2.79 9.05 2.35
N LEU A 135 -2.83 9.73 1.21
CA LEU A 135 -2.80 11.18 1.12
C LEU A 135 -4.13 11.70 0.58
N LEU A 136 -4.79 12.57 1.35
CA LEU A 136 -5.99 13.28 0.91
C LEU A 136 -5.67 14.75 0.76
N PHE A 137 -5.87 15.27 -0.44
CA PHE A 137 -5.67 16.68 -0.75
C PHE A 137 -7.03 17.37 -0.74
N LEU A 138 -7.17 18.39 0.10
CA LEU A 138 -8.39 19.17 0.24
C LEU A 138 -8.20 20.54 -0.41
N ASP A 139 -9.22 21.02 -1.11
CA ASP A 139 -9.27 22.40 -1.61
C ASP A 139 -9.50 23.40 -0.46
N GLU A 140 -9.57 24.68 -0.83
CA GLU A 140 -9.77 25.80 0.08
C GLU A 140 -11.16 25.81 0.73
N GLN A 141 -12.06 24.91 0.32
CA GLN A 141 -13.39 24.71 0.89
C GLN A 141 -13.49 23.38 1.66
N GLY A 142 -12.41 22.59 1.70
CA GLY A 142 -12.36 21.28 2.35
C GLY A 142 -12.86 20.12 1.49
N ASN A 143 -13.11 20.32 0.19
CA ASN A 143 -13.50 19.22 -0.70
C ASN A 143 -12.29 18.38 -1.10
N GLU A 144 -12.45 17.07 -1.20
CA GLU A 144 -11.40 16.16 -1.67
C GLU A 144 -11.11 16.40 -3.17
N VAL A 145 -9.90 16.92 -3.46
CA VAL A 145 -9.41 17.18 -4.82
C VAL A 145 -8.75 15.93 -5.40
N LEU A 146 -7.93 15.27 -4.58
CA LEU A 146 -7.19 14.09 -4.96
C LEU A 146 -6.99 13.19 -3.75
N ARG A 147 -7.08 11.89 -3.99
CA ARG A 147 -6.69 10.84 -3.07
C ARG A 147 -5.62 9.96 -3.71
N ILE A 148 -4.55 9.72 -2.96
CA ILE A 148 -3.49 8.78 -3.30
C ILE A 148 -3.49 7.69 -2.23
N ASN A 149 -3.77 6.46 -2.67
CA ASN A 149 -3.76 5.28 -1.82
C ASN A 149 -2.44 4.53 -2.03
N GLY A 150 -1.57 4.52 -1.03
CA GLY A 150 -0.27 3.85 -1.07
C GLY A 150 0.86 4.73 -1.59
N TYR A 151 2.06 4.16 -1.70
CA TYR A 151 3.25 4.89 -2.11
C TYR A 151 3.29 5.14 -3.63
N TYR A 152 3.43 6.41 -4.02
CA TYR A 152 3.74 6.82 -5.38
C TYR A 152 5.22 7.21 -5.47
N PRO A 153 5.97 6.66 -6.44
CA PRO A 153 7.36 7.04 -6.63
C PRO A 153 7.48 8.52 -7.05
N PRO A 154 8.66 9.15 -6.85
CA PRO A 154 8.80 10.60 -6.94
C PRO A 154 8.32 11.22 -8.26
N HIS A 155 8.52 10.55 -9.40
CA HIS A 155 8.07 11.04 -10.70
C HIS A 155 6.53 11.09 -10.79
N LYS A 156 5.81 10.08 -10.29
CA LYS A 156 4.34 10.10 -10.23
C LYS A 156 3.82 11.06 -9.16
N PHE A 157 4.50 11.14 -8.02
CA PHE A 157 4.13 12.05 -6.94
C PHE A 157 4.22 13.52 -7.36
N ARG A 158 5.25 13.91 -8.12
CA ARG A 158 5.36 15.25 -8.71
C ARG A 158 4.14 15.61 -9.57
N VAL A 159 3.67 14.69 -10.41
CA VAL A 159 2.49 14.93 -11.26
C VAL A 159 1.23 15.11 -10.42
N ALA A 160 1.12 14.40 -9.28
CA ALA A 160 0.03 14.62 -8.33
C ALA A 160 0.12 15.98 -7.62
N LEU A 161 1.31 16.38 -7.16
CA LEU A 161 1.51 17.70 -6.56
C LEU A 161 1.23 18.82 -7.55
N ASP A 162 1.68 18.68 -8.79
CA ASP A 162 1.41 19.63 -9.87
C ASP A 162 -0.10 19.75 -10.13
N TYR A 163 -0.82 18.63 -10.24
CA TYR A 163 -2.28 18.62 -10.35
C TYR A 163 -2.98 19.42 -9.24
N VAL A 164 -2.62 19.16 -7.98
CA VAL A 164 -3.25 19.79 -6.82
C VAL A 164 -2.83 21.25 -6.68
N SER A 165 -1.54 21.56 -6.82
CA SER A 165 -1.01 22.93 -6.65
C SER A 165 -1.39 23.85 -7.81
N GLY A 166 -1.57 23.31 -9.01
CA GLY A 166 -2.00 24.04 -10.20
C GLY A 166 -3.53 24.22 -10.34
N HIS A 167 -4.32 23.73 -9.37
CA HIS A 167 -5.79 23.71 -9.43
C HIS A 167 -6.35 23.01 -10.68
N HIS A 168 -5.66 21.97 -11.15
CA HIS A 168 -6.01 21.30 -12.39
C HIS A 168 -7.27 20.45 -12.29
N GLU A 169 -7.85 20.29 -11.11
CA GLU A 169 -9.20 19.73 -10.95
C GLU A 169 -10.28 20.54 -11.66
N LYS A 170 -10.04 21.84 -11.88
CA LYS A 170 -10.92 22.72 -12.67
C LYS A 170 -10.90 22.40 -14.16
N GLU A 171 -9.87 21.70 -14.63
CA GLU A 171 -9.71 21.28 -16.02
C GLU A 171 -10.21 19.85 -16.27
N GLY A 172 -10.42 19.06 -15.20
CA GLY A 172 -10.91 17.70 -15.28
C GLY A 172 -10.30 16.77 -14.23
N PRO A 173 -10.70 15.48 -14.23
CA PRO A 173 -10.22 14.51 -13.25
C PRO A 173 -8.73 14.21 -13.41
N TYR A 174 -8.07 13.85 -12.32
CA TYR A 174 -6.63 13.57 -12.28
C TYR A 174 -6.17 12.53 -13.31
N ARG A 175 -7.01 11.53 -13.61
CA ARG A 175 -6.70 10.54 -14.65
C ARG A 175 -6.58 11.16 -16.05
N ALA A 176 -7.43 12.13 -16.39
CA ALA A 176 -7.31 12.86 -17.66
C ALA A 176 -6.06 13.75 -17.67
N TRP A 177 -5.72 14.34 -16.53
CA TRP A 177 -4.46 15.09 -16.35
C TRP A 177 -3.23 14.21 -16.60
N LEU A 178 -3.17 13.03 -15.96
CA LEU A 178 -2.10 12.04 -16.14
C LEU A 178 -1.90 11.69 -17.61
N ALA A 179 -2.98 11.43 -18.35
CA ALA A 179 -2.93 11.10 -19.77
C ALA A 179 -2.31 12.22 -20.64
N ARG A 180 -2.43 13.48 -20.20
CA ARG A 180 -1.93 14.66 -20.93
C ARG A 180 -0.46 14.94 -20.62
N VAL A 181 -0.05 14.87 -19.35
CA VAL A 181 1.27 15.38 -18.92
C VAL A 181 2.31 14.29 -18.67
N ALA A 182 1.88 13.06 -18.48
CA ALA A 182 2.75 11.90 -18.35
C ALA A 182 2.25 10.73 -19.23
N PRO A 183 2.06 10.94 -20.56
CA PRO A 183 1.69 9.86 -21.45
C PRO A 183 2.84 8.86 -21.54
N GLU A 184 2.60 7.65 -21.05
CA GLU A 184 3.55 6.55 -21.18
C GLU A 184 3.42 5.92 -22.59
N PRO A 185 4.52 5.61 -23.28
CA PRO A 185 4.44 5.10 -24.65
C PRO A 185 3.66 3.77 -24.73
N ALA A 186 2.59 3.76 -25.53
CA ALA A 186 1.73 2.59 -25.73
C ALA A 186 2.33 1.54 -26.70
N THR A 187 3.65 1.51 -26.88
CA THR A 187 4.33 0.65 -27.87
C THR A 187 4.73 -0.72 -27.32
N GLY A 188 4.65 -0.94 -26.00
CA GLY A 188 4.92 -2.26 -25.38
C GLY A 188 3.77 -3.27 -25.56
N LYS A 189 3.93 -4.43 -24.93
CA LYS A 189 2.87 -5.45 -24.80
C LYS A 189 2.63 -5.67 -23.32
N LEU A 190 1.37 -5.89 -22.94
CA LEU A 190 1.06 -6.38 -21.61
C LEU A 190 1.65 -7.78 -21.43
N HIS A 191 1.98 -8.09 -20.18
CA HIS A 191 2.37 -9.43 -19.79
C HIS A 191 1.21 -10.40 -19.99
N VAL A 192 1.54 -11.61 -20.44
CA VAL A 192 0.57 -12.69 -20.61
C VAL A 192 0.99 -13.84 -19.71
N GLU A 193 0.14 -14.18 -18.75
CA GLU A 193 0.40 -15.28 -17.82
C GLU A 193 -0.38 -16.54 -18.19
N PRO A 194 0.23 -17.73 -18.05
CA PRO A 194 -0.51 -18.98 -18.14
C PRO A 194 -1.64 -19.04 -17.11
N GLY A 195 -2.85 -19.39 -17.56
CA GLY A 195 -4.03 -19.51 -16.72
C GLY A 195 -4.83 -18.21 -16.53
N PHE A 196 -4.32 -17.07 -17.00
CA PHE A 196 -5.09 -15.82 -17.00
C PHE A 196 -6.09 -15.82 -18.16
N LEU A 197 -7.19 -15.10 -17.97
CA LEU A 197 -8.26 -14.94 -18.93
C LEU A 197 -7.75 -14.26 -20.20
N LYS A 198 -8.34 -14.64 -21.34
CA LYS A 198 -8.06 -14.06 -22.66
C LYS A 198 -9.33 -13.40 -23.20
N PRO A 199 -9.21 -12.39 -24.09
CA PRO A 199 -10.37 -11.81 -24.74
C PRO A 199 -11.10 -12.87 -25.61
N PRO A 200 -12.43 -12.73 -25.81
CA PRO A 200 -13.28 -11.64 -25.33
C PRO A 200 -13.56 -11.72 -23.83
N TYR A 201 -13.38 -10.60 -23.12
CA TYR A 201 -13.61 -10.53 -21.68
C TYR A 201 -15.11 -10.39 -21.38
N ARG A 202 -15.69 -11.40 -20.74
CA ARG A 202 -17.11 -11.40 -20.32
C ARG A 202 -17.21 -11.68 -18.82
N PHE A 203 -16.89 -10.69 -17.99
CA PHE A 203 -16.71 -10.87 -16.55
C PHE A 203 -17.98 -11.34 -15.83
N GLN A 204 -19.15 -10.85 -16.23
CA GLN A 204 -20.43 -11.33 -15.73
C GLN A 204 -20.62 -12.85 -15.87
N ASP A 205 -20.21 -13.44 -17.02
CA ASP A 205 -20.32 -14.88 -17.23
C ASP A 205 -19.26 -15.64 -16.43
N ILE A 206 -18.05 -15.07 -16.33
CA ILE A 206 -16.91 -15.67 -15.63
C ILE A 206 -17.20 -15.87 -14.14
N LEU A 207 -17.89 -14.92 -13.51
CA LEU A 207 -18.25 -14.99 -12.10
C LEU A 207 -19.22 -16.14 -11.77
N ARG A 208 -19.95 -16.68 -12.75
CA ARG A 208 -20.80 -17.86 -12.58
C ARG A 208 -20.02 -19.14 -12.30
N PHE A 209 -18.72 -19.17 -12.59
CA PHE A 209 -17.86 -20.35 -12.38
C PHE A 209 -17.23 -20.42 -10.98
N GLY A 210 -17.69 -19.58 -10.03
CA GLY A 210 -17.51 -19.81 -8.60
C GLY A 210 -16.20 -19.33 -7.97
N LYS A 211 -15.23 -18.82 -8.74
CA LYS A 211 -14.05 -18.10 -8.22
C LYS A 211 -14.27 -16.58 -8.26
N PRO A 212 -13.76 -15.81 -7.28
CA PRO A 212 -13.72 -14.35 -7.36
C PRO A 212 -12.91 -13.89 -8.58
N LEU A 213 -13.15 -12.66 -9.02
CA LEU A 213 -12.47 -12.05 -10.15
C LEU A 213 -11.42 -11.05 -9.66
N LEU A 214 -10.20 -11.18 -10.17
CA LEU A 214 -9.15 -10.18 -10.05
C LEU A 214 -8.93 -9.55 -11.43
N VAL A 215 -9.13 -8.24 -11.54
CA VAL A 215 -8.76 -7.47 -12.72
C VAL A 215 -7.56 -6.60 -12.37
N ILE A 216 -6.46 -6.81 -13.09
CA ILE A 216 -5.23 -6.03 -12.96
C ILE A 216 -5.23 -5.01 -14.08
N PHE A 217 -5.32 -3.74 -13.72
CA PHE A 217 -5.18 -2.62 -14.64
C PHE A 217 -3.72 -2.23 -14.74
N GLU A 218 -3.18 -2.34 -15.95
CA GLU A 218 -1.78 -2.09 -16.25
C GLU A 218 -1.65 -1.14 -17.44
N GLN A 219 -0.40 -0.93 -17.84
CA GLN A 219 -0.02 -0.23 -19.06
C GLN A 219 1.21 -0.92 -19.65
N LYS A 220 1.40 -0.78 -20.94
CA LYS A 220 2.42 -1.50 -21.72
C LYS A 220 3.87 -1.21 -21.34
N GLN A 221 4.14 -0.06 -20.72
CA GLN A 221 5.45 0.30 -20.17
C GLN A 221 5.26 0.68 -18.71
N CYS A 222 5.66 -0.22 -17.82
CA CYS A 222 5.37 -0.09 -16.39
C CYS A 222 6.34 -0.95 -15.59
N LYS A 223 7.38 -0.33 -15.04
CA LYS A 223 8.38 -1.04 -14.25
C LYS A 223 7.76 -1.82 -13.08
N ALA A 224 6.78 -1.24 -12.39
CA ALA A 224 6.09 -1.92 -11.29
C ALA A 224 5.26 -3.13 -11.77
N CYS A 225 4.71 -3.07 -12.99
CA CYS A 225 4.00 -4.19 -13.61
C CYS A 225 5.01 -5.28 -14.02
N ASP A 226 6.18 -4.90 -14.52
CA ASP A 226 7.28 -5.83 -14.82
C ASP A 226 7.73 -6.56 -13.55
N GLU A 227 7.93 -5.85 -12.43
CA GLU A 227 8.26 -6.46 -11.13
C GLU A 227 7.16 -7.44 -10.67
N LEU A 228 5.89 -7.04 -10.77
CA LEU A 228 4.75 -7.87 -10.41
C LEU A 228 4.72 -9.19 -11.19
N HIS A 229 4.92 -9.13 -12.51
CA HIS A 229 4.83 -10.28 -13.41
C HIS A 229 6.09 -11.17 -13.43
N LEU A 230 7.27 -10.56 -13.41
CA LEU A 230 8.55 -11.25 -13.62
C LEU A 230 9.16 -11.77 -12.31
N ASP A 231 8.79 -11.21 -11.16
CA ASP A 231 9.19 -11.70 -9.84
C ASP A 231 7.97 -12.21 -9.06
N TYR A 232 7.04 -11.33 -8.69
CA TYR A 232 6.10 -11.63 -7.60
C TYR A 232 5.17 -12.79 -7.95
N PHE A 233 4.66 -12.82 -9.19
CA PHE A 233 3.79 -13.88 -9.72
C PHE A 233 4.52 -15.18 -10.06
N ARG A 234 5.86 -15.17 -10.09
CA ARG A 234 6.68 -16.38 -10.24
C ARG A 234 6.90 -17.11 -8.92
N ARG A 235 6.68 -16.44 -7.79
CA ARG A 235 6.81 -17.06 -6.46
C ARG A 235 5.70 -18.10 -6.24
N PRO A 236 6.02 -19.34 -5.81
CA PRO A 236 5.04 -20.42 -5.67
C PRO A 236 3.84 -20.08 -4.78
N GLU A 237 4.07 -19.37 -3.69
CA GLU A 237 3.05 -18.95 -2.73
C GLU A 237 2.10 -17.91 -3.34
N THR A 238 2.60 -16.97 -4.15
CA THR A 238 1.76 -16.04 -4.91
C THR A 238 0.96 -16.77 -5.95
N ARG A 239 1.55 -17.75 -6.65
CA ARG A 239 0.86 -18.54 -7.67
C ARG A 239 -0.30 -19.34 -7.09
N ALA A 240 -0.08 -19.98 -5.94
CA ALA A 240 -1.12 -20.72 -5.23
C ALA A 240 -2.30 -19.82 -4.83
N LEU A 241 -2.05 -18.56 -4.50
CA LEU A 241 -3.08 -17.57 -4.24
C LEU A 241 -3.80 -17.13 -5.51
N LEU A 242 -3.08 -16.84 -6.59
CA LEU A 242 -3.65 -16.46 -7.89
C LEU A 242 -4.56 -17.54 -8.46
N ASP A 243 -4.23 -18.82 -8.28
CA ASP A 243 -5.06 -19.94 -8.74
C ASP A 243 -6.45 -19.98 -8.06
N LYS A 244 -6.67 -19.23 -6.97
CA LYS A 244 -7.99 -19.06 -6.33
C LYS A 244 -8.88 -18.03 -7.04
N PHE A 245 -8.35 -17.30 -8.03
CA PHE A 245 -9.06 -16.25 -8.77
C PHE A 245 -9.28 -16.61 -10.23
N ASN A 246 -10.29 -15.99 -10.83
CA ASN A 246 -10.29 -15.69 -12.25
C ASN A 246 -9.49 -14.41 -12.45
N VAL A 247 -8.39 -14.43 -13.21
CA VAL A 247 -7.50 -13.26 -13.33
C VAL A 247 -7.49 -12.72 -14.75
N ALA A 248 -7.70 -11.41 -14.91
CA ALA A 248 -7.55 -10.71 -16.18
C ALA A 248 -6.59 -9.54 -16.05
N VAL A 249 -5.80 -9.29 -17.09
CA VAL A 249 -4.94 -8.10 -17.19
C VAL A 249 -5.49 -7.22 -18.32
N LEU A 250 -5.75 -5.95 -18.01
CA LEU A 250 -6.32 -4.98 -18.93
C LEU A 250 -5.38 -3.78 -19.07
N ASP A 251 -5.19 -3.32 -20.31
CA ASP A 251 -4.51 -2.05 -20.56
C ASP A 251 -5.51 -0.94 -20.26
N SER A 252 -5.17 -0.14 -19.25
CA SER A 252 -5.99 0.94 -18.72
C SER A 252 -6.35 1.97 -19.77
N TRP A 253 -5.63 2.06 -20.90
CA TRP A 253 -5.86 3.06 -21.94
C TRP A 253 -6.40 2.47 -23.25
N SER A 254 -6.64 1.16 -23.29
CA SER A 254 -7.03 0.45 -24.51
C SER A 254 -8.53 0.55 -24.83
N ASP A 255 -8.84 0.47 -26.13
CA ASP A 255 -10.20 0.30 -26.66
C ASP A 255 -10.71 -1.15 -26.59
N THR A 256 -10.03 -2.04 -25.85
CA THR A 256 -10.41 -3.46 -25.75
C THR A 256 -11.84 -3.60 -25.23
N PRO A 257 -12.76 -4.23 -25.99
CA PRO A 257 -14.15 -4.39 -25.56
C PRO A 257 -14.26 -5.44 -24.47
N LEU A 258 -15.11 -5.17 -23.48
CA LEU A 258 -15.41 -6.08 -22.37
C LEU A 258 -16.88 -5.99 -21.93
N ILE A 259 -17.31 -7.01 -21.20
CA ILE A 259 -18.52 -6.97 -20.38
C ILE A 259 -18.10 -6.96 -18.93
N THR A 260 -18.48 -5.91 -18.20
CA THR A 260 -18.20 -5.72 -16.77
C THR A 260 -18.91 -6.77 -15.90
N PRO A 261 -18.54 -6.92 -14.61
CA PRO A 261 -19.23 -7.83 -13.67
C PRO A 261 -20.76 -7.64 -13.61
N ASP A 262 -21.23 -6.41 -13.72
CA ASP A 262 -22.65 -6.03 -13.71
C ASP A 262 -23.34 -6.16 -15.09
N GLY A 263 -22.63 -6.60 -16.14
CA GLY A 263 -23.20 -6.91 -17.45
C GLY A 263 -23.18 -5.76 -18.47
N ARG A 264 -22.65 -4.58 -18.12
CA ARG A 264 -22.52 -3.46 -19.07
C ARG A 264 -21.41 -3.72 -20.08
N ARG A 265 -21.65 -3.29 -21.33
CA ARG A 265 -20.66 -3.34 -22.41
C ARG A 265 -19.92 -2.01 -22.47
N MET A 266 -18.60 -2.04 -22.35
CA MET A 266 -17.76 -0.85 -22.48
C MET A 266 -16.33 -1.24 -22.89
N LYS A 267 -15.47 -0.24 -23.08
CA LYS A 267 -14.05 -0.46 -23.35
C LYS A 267 -13.26 -0.46 -22.04
N ALA A 268 -12.10 -1.12 -22.05
CA ALA A 268 -11.20 -1.16 -20.89
C ALA A 268 -10.85 0.24 -20.35
N LYS A 269 -10.58 1.21 -21.23
CA LYS A 269 -10.30 2.59 -20.83
C LYS A 269 -11.47 3.31 -20.17
N ASP A 270 -12.69 3.03 -20.60
CA ASP A 270 -13.90 3.64 -20.06
C ASP A 270 -14.18 3.05 -18.67
N TRP A 271 -13.97 1.73 -18.52
CA TRP A 271 -14.10 1.08 -17.22
C TRP A 271 -13.02 1.50 -16.23
N ALA A 272 -11.76 1.62 -16.67
CA ALA A 272 -10.69 2.14 -15.84
C ALA A 272 -10.93 3.59 -15.40
N ASN A 273 -11.61 4.40 -16.23
CA ASN A 273 -12.03 5.74 -15.87
C ASN A 273 -13.17 5.73 -14.85
N GLU A 274 -14.19 4.89 -15.04
CA GLU A 274 -15.29 4.75 -14.09
C GLU A 274 -14.82 4.25 -12.71
N LEU A 275 -13.87 3.31 -12.69
CA LEU A 275 -13.23 2.84 -11.47
C LEU A 275 -12.20 3.82 -10.91
N ASP A 276 -11.93 4.94 -11.58
CA ASP A 276 -10.95 5.96 -11.18
C ASP A 276 -9.53 5.40 -10.95
N ILE A 277 -9.05 4.56 -11.87
CA ILE A 277 -7.72 3.95 -11.80
C ILE A 277 -6.64 5.01 -12.06
N LYS A 278 -5.91 5.41 -11.01
CA LYS A 278 -4.87 6.46 -11.05
C LYS A 278 -3.43 5.91 -11.05
N TYR A 279 -3.26 4.63 -10.73
CA TYR A 279 -1.97 3.96 -10.64
C TYR A 279 -1.96 2.68 -11.48
N THR A 280 -0.75 2.24 -11.84
CA THR A 280 -0.50 0.99 -12.56
C THR A 280 0.76 0.33 -11.97
N PRO A 281 0.72 -0.96 -11.61
CA PRO A 281 -0.44 -1.85 -11.66
C PRO A 281 -1.45 -1.54 -10.53
N SER A 282 -2.75 -1.55 -10.85
CA SER A 282 -3.82 -1.57 -9.84
C SER A 282 -4.55 -2.91 -9.88
N MET A 283 -4.69 -3.56 -8.73
CA MET A 283 -5.41 -4.84 -8.60
C MET A 283 -6.79 -4.56 -8.04
N VAL A 284 -7.84 -4.83 -8.82
CA VAL A 284 -9.24 -4.63 -8.41
C VAL A 284 -9.91 -6.00 -8.24
N PHE A 285 -10.43 -6.23 -7.04
CA PHE A 285 -10.98 -7.51 -6.64
C PHE A 285 -12.50 -7.46 -6.55
N PHE A 286 -13.15 -8.36 -7.27
CA PHE A 286 -14.59 -8.55 -7.24
C PHE A 286 -14.91 -9.90 -6.62
N ASP A 287 -15.89 -9.91 -5.73
CA ASP A 287 -16.42 -11.15 -5.19
C ASP A 287 -17.26 -11.91 -6.24
N LYS A 288 -17.82 -13.05 -5.83
CA LYS A 288 -18.63 -13.91 -6.72
C LYS A 288 -19.94 -13.26 -7.18
N SER A 289 -20.42 -12.23 -6.49
CA SER A 289 -21.60 -11.46 -6.90
C SER A 289 -21.27 -10.38 -7.93
N GLY A 290 -19.97 -10.10 -8.16
CA GLY A 290 -19.51 -9.02 -9.01
C GLY A 290 -19.38 -7.68 -8.31
N GLN A 291 -19.55 -7.65 -6.98
CA GLN A 291 -19.29 -6.49 -6.16
C GLN A 291 -17.78 -6.33 -5.98
N GLU A 292 -17.27 -5.12 -6.18
CA GLU A 292 -15.90 -4.81 -5.79
C GLU A 292 -15.78 -4.82 -4.27
N VAL A 293 -14.83 -5.59 -3.75
CA VAL A 293 -14.62 -5.79 -2.30
C VAL A 293 -13.28 -5.27 -1.80
N PHE A 294 -12.30 -5.12 -2.68
CA PHE A 294 -10.99 -4.61 -2.33
C PHE A 294 -10.24 -4.13 -3.58
N ARG A 295 -9.27 -3.24 -3.39
CA ARG A 295 -8.33 -2.87 -4.43
C ARG A 295 -7.00 -2.40 -3.87
N THR A 296 -5.96 -2.45 -4.70
CA THR A 296 -4.65 -1.85 -4.42
C THR A 296 -4.31 -0.85 -5.52
N GLU A 297 -3.83 0.34 -5.14
CA GLU A 297 -3.63 1.46 -6.08
C GLU A 297 -2.30 2.18 -5.87
N GLY A 298 -1.27 1.46 -5.41
CA GLY A 298 0.07 2.01 -5.19
C GLY A 298 1.14 0.93 -5.32
N TYR A 299 2.40 1.33 -5.20
CA TYR A 299 3.51 0.37 -5.26
C TYR A 299 3.45 -0.59 -4.06
N LEU A 300 3.52 -1.89 -4.33
CA LEU A 300 3.50 -2.94 -3.32
C LEU A 300 4.65 -3.91 -3.50
N ARG A 301 5.16 -4.39 -2.38
CA ARG A 301 6.11 -5.49 -2.26
C ARG A 301 5.38 -6.84 -2.20
N PRO A 302 6.08 -7.96 -2.49
CA PRO A 302 5.50 -9.31 -2.57
C PRO A 302 4.58 -9.68 -1.41
N PHE A 303 5.02 -9.48 -0.16
CA PHE A 303 4.21 -9.80 1.02
C PHE A 303 2.84 -9.09 1.02
N HIS A 304 2.78 -7.84 0.57
CA HIS A 304 1.54 -7.06 0.53
C HIS A 304 0.63 -7.49 -0.63
N VAL A 305 1.21 -7.85 -1.79
CA VAL A 305 0.46 -8.45 -2.91
C VAL A 305 -0.16 -9.78 -2.48
N GLN A 306 0.61 -10.63 -1.82
CA GLN A 306 0.14 -11.92 -1.29
C GLN A 306 -0.95 -11.71 -0.22
N SER A 307 -0.79 -10.72 0.65
CA SER A 307 -1.80 -10.40 1.67
C SER A 307 -3.10 -9.89 1.05
N ALA A 308 -3.05 -9.04 0.02
CA ALA A 308 -4.23 -8.60 -0.72
C ALA A 308 -4.97 -9.77 -1.40
N LEU A 309 -4.22 -10.67 -2.04
CA LEU A 309 -4.77 -11.89 -2.64
C LEU A 309 -5.43 -12.78 -1.59
N ASP A 310 -4.75 -13.03 -0.46
CA ASP A 310 -5.28 -13.90 0.60
C ASP A 310 -6.49 -13.29 1.30
N TYR A 311 -6.48 -11.99 1.55
CA TYR A 311 -7.58 -11.25 2.17
C TYR A 311 -8.91 -11.46 1.42
N VAL A 312 -8.86 -11.40 0.09
CA VAL A 312 -10.05 -11.63 -0.74
C VAL A 312 -10.32 -13.13 -0.93
N ALA A 313 -9.30 -13.95 -1.15
CA ALA A 313 -9.47 -15.37 -1.42
C ALA A 313 -10.02 -16.15 -0.22
N SER A 314 -9.62 -15.77 0.99
CA SER A 314 -10.14 -16.32 2.25
C SER A 314 -11.53 -15.80 2.61
N GLY A 315 -11.93 -14.65 2.06
CA GLY A 315 -13.15 -13.95 2.46
C GLY A 315 -13.02 -13.15 3.75
N ALA A 316 -11.79 -12.98 4.27
CA ALA A 316 -11.51 -12.28 5.54
C ALA A 316 -12.10 -10.86 5.58
N TYR A 317 -12.21 -10.18 4.44
CA TYR A 317 -12.82 -8.84 4.33
C TYR A 317 -14.24 -8.71 4.90
N ARG A 318 -14.95 -9.82 5.09
CA ARG A 318 -16.31 -9.84 5.65
C ARG A 318 -16.32 -9.73 7.17
N GLU A 319 -15.31 -10.30 7.81
CA GLU A 319 -15.19 -10.38 9.28
C GLU A 319 -14.23 -9.32 9.81
N GLN A 320 -13.16 -9.05 9.06
CA GLN A 320 -12.19 -8.00 9.31
C GLN A 320 -12.20 -7.04 8.12
N PRO A 321 -12.98 -5.95 8.14
CA PRO A 321 -13.04 -4.99 7.04
C PRO A 321 -11.78 -4.09 6.95
N GLU A 322 -10.97 -4.00 8.00
CA GLU A 322 -9.74 -3.22 8.03
C GLU A 322 -8.56 -4.06 7.53
N PHE A 323 -8.17 -3.86 6.26
CA PHE A 323 -7.11 -4.65 5.61
C PHE A 323 -5.77 -4.57 6.37
N GLN A 324 -5.44 -3.40 6.94
CA GLN A 324 -4.21 -3.24 7.70
C GLN A 324 -4.13 -4.17 8.91
N ARG A 325 -5.23 -4.34 9.66
CA ARG A 325 -5.30 -5.31 10.77
C ARG A 325 -5.14 -6.75 10.30
N PHE A 326 -5.70 -7.07 9.13
CA PHE A 326 -5.53 -8.38 8.53
C PHE A 326 -4.06 -8.67 8.18
N ILE A 327 -3.34 -7.70 7.61
CA ILE A 327 -1.92 -7.85 7.29
C ILE A 327 -1.09 -8.08 8.55
N GLU A 328 -1.34 -7.33 9.61
CA GLU A 328 -0.65 -7.48 10.90
C GLU A 328 -0.84 -8.89 11.47
N GLY A 329 -2.09 -9.35 11.56
CA GLY A 329 -2.39 -10.71 12.04
C GLY A 329 -1.79 -11.80 11.16
N ARG A 330 -1.75 -11.60 9.83
CA ARG A 330 -1.09 -12.52 8.90
C ARG A 330 0.43 -12.56 9.12
N ALA A 331 1.06 -11.40 9.34
CA ALA A 331 2.48 -11.33 9.63
C ALA A 331 2.84 -12.06 10.93
N ASP A 332 2.03 -11.87 11.97
CA ASP A 332 2.23 -12.53 13.27
C ASP A 332 2.06 -14.05 13.17
N ALA A 333 1.02 -14.52 12.47
CA ALA A 333 0.81 -15.96 12.25
C ALA A 333 1.97 -16.64 11.49
N LEU A 334 2.62 -15.92 10.56
CA LEU A 334 3.81 -16.43 9.86
C LEU A 334 5.04 -16.46 10.78
N ARG A 335 5.23 -15.42 11.61
CA ARG A 335 6.32 -15.38 12.61
C ARG A 335 6.20 -16.50 13.64
N GLU A 336 4.99 -16.81 14.09
CA GLU A 336 4.70 -17.94 14.99
C GLU A 336 5.07 -19.30 14.37
N GLN A 337 5.02 -19.41 13.05
CA GLN A 337 5.47 -20.60 12.29
C GLN A 337 6.98 -20.62 12.05
N GLY A 338 7.73 -19.64 12.59
CA GLY A 338 9.16 -19.48 12.35
C GLY A 338 9.51 -18.94 10.97
N ILE A 339 8.53 -18.40 10.23
CA ILE A 339 8.75 -17.76 8.93
C ILE A 339 9.09 -16.29 9.19
N GLU A 340 10.28 -15.88 8.75
CA GLU A 340 10.68 -14.48 8.80
C GLU A 340 9.82 -13.66 7.83
N VAL A 341 9.12 -12.66 8.37
CA VAL A 341 8.29 -11.74 7.58
C VAL A 341 9.02 -10.41 7.44
N ASP A 342 9.64 -10.23 6.29
CA ASP A 342 10.12 -8.93 5.85
C ASP A 342 9.05 -8.23 5.02
N LEU A 343 8.56 -7.10 5.54
CA LEU A 343 7.54 -6.30 4.87
C LEU A 343 8.06 -5.62 3.59
N TRP A 344 9.38 -5.60 3.35
CA TRP A 344 10.03 -4.92 2.24
C TRP A 344 10.57 -5.81 1.11
N LYS A 345 10.75 -7.12 1.33
CA LYS A 345 11.32 -8.07 0.35
C LYS A 345 10.29 -8.89 -0.43
#